data_AF-A0A3Q0J5B1-F1
#
_entry.id   AF-A0A3Q0J5B1-F1
#
_cell.length_a   1.000
_cell.length_b   1.000
_cell.length_c   1.000
_cell.angle_alpha   90.00
_cell.angle_beta   90.00
_cell.angle_gamma   90.00
#
_symmetry.space_group_name_H-M   'P 1'
#
loop_
_entity.id
_entity.type
_entity.pdbx_description
1 polymer ?
#
loop_
_entity_poly.entity_id
_entity_poly.type
_entity_poly.pdbx_seq_one_letter_code
_entity_poly.pdbx_strand_id
1 'polypeptide(L)'
;MHTQQGVPSISQVPYWITINEPLDVMGGYGYKSGIWGDYLVAHNLLRAHAKAYRLYEKKYKSLQKGKVSITLDSSNYYPHNATSKEDQEAAERVFQFTLGLFAHPIYSEAGDYPPIVRQIVDQNSAKEGRARSRLPRFTEEEIKALKGSFDFFALNHYTSILIANNNQSSNAPPSIINDRAATYSQDPNWPSSNSPWLKRSIG
;
A
#
# COMPACT_ATOMS: atom_id res chain seq x y z
N MET A 1 39.31 -3.94 28.24
CA MET A 1 38.82 -4.29 26.88
C MET A 1 37.34 -4.61 26.98
N HIS A 2 36.47 -3.65 26.66
CA HIS A 2 35.04 -3.92 26.53
C HIS A 2 34.79 -4.53 25.15
N THR A 3 34.51 -5.83 25.11
CA THR A 3 33.88 -6.45 23.95
C THR A 3 32.48 -5.85 23.82
N GLN A 4 32.23 -5.10 22.75
CA GLN A 4 30.88 -4.71 22.37
C GLN A 4 30.03 -5.98 22.28
N GLN A 5 28.92 -6.03 23.04
CA GLN A 5 27.99 -7.14 22.98
C GLN A 5 27.50 -7.33 21.54
N GLY A 6 27.57 -8.58 21.10
CA GLY A 6 27.56 -8.97 19.70
C GLY A 6 26.28 -8.59 18.98
N VAL A 7 26.42 -7.77 17.95
CA VAL A 7 25.44 -7.69 16.88
C VAL A 7 25.36 -9.08 16.23
N PRO A 8 24.18 -9.70 16.16
CA PRO A 8 24.04 -10.99 15.48
C PRO A 8 24.58 -10.89 14.06
N SER A 9 25.30 -11.92 13.61
CA SER A 9 25.64 -12.03 12.19
C SER A 9 24.35 -11.99 11.38
N ILE A 10 24.40 -11.43 10.17
CA ILE A 10 23.24 -11.38 9.27
C ILE A 10 22.61 -12.77 9.03
N SER A 11 23.42 -13.83 9.16
CA SER A 11 22.98 -15.22 9.06
C SER A 11 22.13 -15.73 10.23
N GLN A 12 22.07 -14.98 11.34
CA GLN A 12 21.36 -15.34 12.57
C GLN A 12 20.04 -14.56 12.74
N VAL A 13 19.72 -13.63 11.83
CA VAL A 13 18.50 -12.83 11.91
C VAL A 13 17.29 -13.68 11.47
N PRO A 14 16.32 -13.94 12.37
CA PRO A 14 15.24 -14.88 12.09
C PRO A 14 14.06 -14.27 11.33
N TYR A 15 13.90 -12.94 11.36
CA TYR A 15 12.80 -12.22 10.71
C TYR A 15 13.32 -11.02 9.94
N TRP A 16 12.84 -10.88 8.71
CA TRP A 16 13.22 -9.81 7.80
C TRP A 16 12.01 -9.08 7.27
N ILE A 17 12.11 -7.75 7.25
CA ILE A 17 11.23 -6.88 6.49
C ILE A 17 12.03 -6.31 5.33
N THR A 18 11.52 -6.48 4.12
CA THR A 18 12.15 -5.98 2.90
C THR A 18 11.99 -4.48 2.75
N ILE A 19 10.76 -3.98 2.89
CA ILE A 19 10.38 -2.58 2.75
C ILE A 19 9.38 -2.27 3.87
N ASN A 20 9.56 -1.13 4.54
CA ASN A 20 8.61 -0.60 5.49
C ASN A 20 7.75 0.47 4.82
N GLU A 21 6.43 0.35 4.93
CA GLU A 21 5.43 1.37 4.55
C GLU A 21 5.61 1.88 3.12
N PRO A 22 5.47 1.00 2.11
CA PRO A 22 5.71 1.40 0.72
C PRO A 22 4.73 2.48 0.22
N LEU A 23 3.56 2.65 0.87
CA LEU A 23 2.63 3.73 0.58
C LEU A 23 3.20 5.10 0.97
N ASP A 24 3.87 5.19 2.12
CA ASP A 24 4.57 6.41 2.57
C ASP A 24 5.82 6.69 1.73
N VAL A 25 6.58 5.65 1.36
CA VAL A 25 7.69 5.80 0.41
C VAL A 25 7.17 6.41 -0.89
N MET A 26 6.09 5.86 -1.45
CA MET A 26 5.44 6.42 -2.64
C MET A 26 5.02 7.89 -2.43
N GLY A 27 4.48 8.21 -1.25
CA GLY A 27 4.11 9.57 -0.90
C GLY A 27 5.25 10.59 -0.95
N GLY A 28 6.47 10.18 -0.59
CA GLY A 28 7.67 11.02 -0.68
C GLY A 28 8.05 11.43 -2.10
N TYR A 29 7.72 10.61 -3.10
CA TYR A 29 7.97 10.90 -4.53
C TYR A 29 6.77 11.57 -5.20
N GLY A 30 5.55 11.24 -4.78
CA GLY A 30 4.30 11.59 -5.45
C GLY A 30 3.63 12.88 -4.98
N TYR A 31 3.51 13.08 -3.66
CA TYR A 31 2.64 14.13 -3.11
C TYR A 31 3.16 15.56 -3.35
N LYS A 32 4.45 15.75 -3.68
CA LYS A 32 5.07 17.07 -3.85
C LYS A 32 5.67 17.36 -5.23
N SER A 33 5.89 16.35 -6.08
CA SER A 33 6.60 16.53 -7.36
C SER A 33 5.72 16.39 -8.61
N GLY A 34 4.45 16.03 -8.42
CA GLY A 34 3.34 16.43 -9.29
C GLY A 34 3.22 15.82 -10.68
N ILE A 35 4.17 15.02 -11.21
CA ILE A 35 4.08 14.68 -12.64
C ILE A 35 4.24 13.19 -13.02
N TRP A 36 4.98 12.32 -12.31
CA TRP A 36 5.25 10.97 -12.88
C TRP A 36 5.38 9.77 -11.93
N GLY A 37 5.16 9.92 -10.62
CA GLY A 37 5.75 9.00 -9.65
C GLY A 37 4.87 7.87 -9.09
N ASP A 38 3.64 8.16 -8.66
CA ASP A 38 2.96 7.36 -7.62
C ASP A 38 2.95 5.86 -7.95
N TYR A 39 2.29 5.50 -9.04
CA TYR A 39 2.15 4.10 -9.43
C TYR A 39 3.46 3.48 -9.93
N LEU A 40 4.38 4.26 -10.49
CA LEU A 40 5.68 3.77 -10.92
C LEU A 40 6.57 3.39 -9.72
N VAL A 41 6.51 4.19 -8.65
CA VAL A 41 7.19 3.90 -7.38
C VAL A 41 6.58 2.65 -6.76
N ALA A 42 5.26 2.57 -6.64
CA ALA A 42 4.59 1.38 -6.12
C ALA A 42 4.99 0.12 -6.92
N HIS A 43 5.00 0.22 -8.24
CA HIS A 43 5.39 -0.86 -9.15
C HIS A 43 6.84 -1.32 -8.92
N ASN A 44 7.79 -0.38 -8.80
CA ASN A 44 9.19 -0.74 -8.58
C ASN A 44 9.45 -1.27 -7.16
N LEU A 45 8.77 -0.76 -6.13
CA LEU A 45 8.85 -1.28 -4.77
C LEU A 45 8.36 -2.74 -4.70
N LEU A 46 7.24 -3.04 -5.34
CA LEU A 46 6.72 -4.41 -5.45
C LEU A 46 7.73 -5.33 -6.15
N ARG A 47 8.29 -4.91 -7.30
CA ARG A 47 9.31 -5.69 -8.01
C ARG A 47 10.57 -5.91 -7.18
N ALA A 48 11.00 -4.90 -6.42
CA ALA A 48 12.15 -5.00 -5.53
C ALA A 48 11.89 -6.01 -4.39
N HIS A 49 10.72 -5.93 -3.76
CA HIS A 49 10.27 -6.89 -2.75
C HIS A 49 10.27 -8.32 -3.30
N ALA A 50 9.64 -8.56 -4.45
CA ALA A 50 9.58 -9.88 -5.08
C ALA A 50 10.99 -10.42 -5.36
N LYS A 51 11.88 -9.61 -5.93
CA LYS A 51 13.26 -10.02 -6.20
C LYS A 51 14.02 -10.38 -4.92
N ALA A 52 13.87 -9.59 -3.85
CA ALA A 52 14.51 -9.85 -2.57
C ALA A 52 13.98 -11.15 -1.94
N TYR A 53 12.65 -11.35 -1.94
CA TYR A 53 12.04 -12.56 -1.42
C TYR A 53 12.48 -13.81 -2.19
N ARG A 54 12.42 -13.77 -3.54
CA ARG A 54 12.83 -14.92 -4.38
C ARG A 54 14.32 -15.21 -4.29
N LEU A 55 15.15 -14.19 -4.09
CA LEU A 55 16.57 -14.39 -3.78
C LEU A 55 16.75 -15.13 -2.45
N TYR A 56 16.02 -14.71 -1.40
CA TYR A 56 16.04 -15.35 -0.09
C TYR A 56 15.59 -16.81 -0.18
N GLU A 57 14.42 -17.04 -0.78
CA GLU A 57 13.83 -18.35 -1.01
C GLU A 57 14.81 -19.30 -1.71
N LYS A 58 15.45 -18.83 -2.79
CA LYS A 58 16.34 -19.67 -3.60
C LYS A 58 17.70 -19.93 -2.94
N LYS A 59 18.31 -18.94 -2.30
CA LYS A 59 19.71 -19.01 -1.86
C LYS A 59 19.90 -19.22 -0.36
N TYR A 60 18.98 -18.74 0.47
CA TYR A 60 19.23 -18.57 1.90
C TYR A 60 18.22 -19.29 2.79
N LYS A 61 16.98 -19.54 2.33
CA LYS A 61 15.90 -20.10 3.15
C LYS A 61 16.23 -21.49 3.72
N SER A 62 16.87 -22.37 2.95
CA SER A 62 17.29 -23.70 3.43
C SER A 62 18.40 -23.66 4.48
N LEU A 63 19.29 -22.66 4.40
CA LEU A 63 20.45 -22.49 5.27
C LEU A 63 20.07 -21.75 6.56
N GLN A 64 19.37 -20.63 6.44
CA GLN A 64 19.08 -19.71 7.54
C GLN A 64 17.74 -20.00 8.21
N LYS A 65 16.78 -20.59 7.48
CA LYS A 65 15.43 -20.94 7.97
C LYS A 65 14.65 -19.76 8.58
N GLY A 66 15.02 -18.53 8.25
CA GLY A 66 14.32 -17.33 8.65
C GLY A 66 13.08 -17.06 7.80
N LYS A 67 12.37 -16.00 8.17
CA LYS A 67 11.12 -15.57 7.53
C LYS A 67 11.25 -14.15 6.97
N VAL A 68 10.68 -13.91 5.80
CA VAL A 68 10.74 -12.63 5.09
C VAL A 68 9.33 -12.14 4.78
N SER A 69 9.11 -10.84 4.98
CA SER A 69 7.88 -10.18 4.55
C SER A 69 8.14 -8.72 4.11
N ILE A 70 7.05 -8.01 3.85
CA ILE A 70 6.96 -6.57 3.66
C ILE A 70 6.02 -6.01 4.72
N THR A 71 6.37 -4.88 5.34
CA THR A 71 5.47 -4.22 6.28
C THR A 71 4.63 -3.21 5.50
N LEU A 72 3.33 -3.44 5.46
CA LEU A 72 2.36 -2.52 4.86
C LEU A 72 1.80 -1.60 5.94
N ASP A 73 1.54 -0.34 5.61
CA ASP A 73 0.74 0.56 6.43
C ASP A 73 -0.71 0.59 5.96
N SER A 74 -1.64 0.69 6.91
CA SER A 74 -3.03 1.04 6.61
C SER A 74 -3.72 1.65 7.80
N SER A 75 -4.48 2.72 7.54
CA SER A 75 -5.58 3.08 8.43
C SER A 75 -6.73 2.08 8.27
N ASN A 76 -7.64 2.03 9.23
CA ASN A 76 -8.95 1.46 8.94
C ASN A 76 -9.82 2.55 8.27
N TYR A 77 -10.64 2.16 7.29
CA TYR A 77 -11.50 3.10 6.57
C TYR A 77 -12.96 2.73 6.79
N TYR A 78 -13.68 3.59 7.51
CA TYR A 78 -15.11 3.43 7.73
C TYR A 78 -15.90 4.36 6.81
N PRO A 79 -17.08 3.97 6.32
CA PRO A 79 -17.98 4.90 5.67
C PRO A 79 -18.36 6.02 6.65
N HIS A 80 -18.35 7.27 6.18
CA HIS A 80 -18.76 8.42 6.99
C HIS A 80 -20.23 8.30 7.40
N ASN A 81 -21.11 7.94 6.46
CA ASN A 81 -22.44 7.44 6.74
C ASN A 81 -22.53 5.93 6.49
N ALA A 82 -22.68 5.14 7.56
CA ALA A 82 -22.76 3.68 7.48
C ALA A 82 -23.96 3.14 6.68
N THR A 83 -25.01 3.93 6.44
CA THR A 83 -26.17 3.52 5.62
C THR A 83 -26.09 4.00 4.17
N SER A 84 -25.11 4.84 3.84
CA SER A 84 -24.86 5.33 2.48
C SER A 84 -24.07 4.28 1.70
N LYS A 85 -24.66 3.77 0.61
CA LYS A 85 -23.99 2.81 -0.26
C LYS A 85 -22.76 3.44 -0.92
N GLU A 86 -22.87 4.70 -1.29
CA GLU A 86 -21.80 5.48 -1.90
C GLU A 86 -20.60 5.61 -0.95
N ASP A 87 -20.84 5.85 0.34
CA ASP A 87 -19.76 5.95 1.34
C ASP A 87 -19.12 4.58 1.62
N GLN A 88 -19.91 3.51 1.62
CA GLN A 88 -19.39 2.14 1.75
C GLN A 88 -18.48 1.78 0.57
N GLU A 89 -18.93 2.06 -0.66
CA GLU A 89 -18.12 1.84 -1.87
C GLU A 89 -16.88 2.75 -1.90
N ALA A 90 -16.98 3.97 -1.38
CA ALA A 90 -15.83 4.87 -1.24
C ALA A 90 -14.82 4.37 -0.20
N ALA A 91 -15.26 3.86 0.94
CA ALA A 91 -14.39 3.27 1.96
C ALA A 91 -13.62 2.06 1.40
N GLU A 92 -14.30 1.16 0.71
CA GLU A 92 -13.66 0.00 0.05
C GLU A 92 -12.69 0.44 -1.05
N ARG A 93 -13.08 1.40 -1.89
CA ARG A 93 -12.20 1.96 -2.92
C ARG A 93 -10.94 2.55 -2.29
N VAL A 94 -11.06 3.35 -1.23
CA VAL A 94 -9.89 3.90 -0.52
C VAL A 94 -9.01 2.79 0.03
N PHE A 95 -9.59 1.75 0.65
CA PHE A 95 -8.85 0.59 1.16
C PHE A 95 -8.04 -0.13 0.05
N GLN A 96 -8.62 -0.30 -1.13
CA GLN A 96 -7.94 -0.91 -2.27
C GLN A 96 -6.83 -0.02 -2.84
N PHE A 97 -7.01 1.31 -2.81
CA PHE A 97 -6.01 2.29 -3.24
C PHE A 97 -4.91 2.58 -2.20
N THR A 98 -4.99 1.97 -1.01
CA THR A 98 -3.98 2.07 0.05
C THR A 98 -3.39 0.69 0.32
N LEU A 99 -3.98 -0.10 1.21
CA LEU A 99 -3.49 -1.43 1.55
C LEU A 99 -3.54 -2.38 0.33
N GLY A 100 -4.65 -2.40 -0.40
CA GLY A 100 -4.86 -3.31 -1.53
C GLY A 100 -3.83 -3.14 -2.64
N LEU A 101 -3.36 -1.91 -2.88
CA LEU A 101 -2.39 -1.57 -3.92
C LEU A 101 -1.09 -2.39 -3.78
N PHE A 102 -0.67 -2.68 -2.54
CA PHE A 102 0.51 -3.46 -2.23
C PHE A 102 0.18 -4.88 -1.77
N ALA A 103 -0.94 -5.07 -1.07
CA ALA A 103 -1.31 -6.37 -0.54
C ALA A 103 -1.82 -7.32 -1.63
N HIS A 104 -2.65 -6.84 -2.56
CA HIS A 104 -3.28 -7.72 -3.55
C HIS A 104 -2.27 -8.44 -4.46
N PRO A 105 -1.21 -7.80 -4.98
CA PRO A 105 -0.19 -8.50 -5.77
C PRO A 105 0.53 -9.63 -5.01
N ILE A 106 0.63 -9.52 -3.68
CA ILE A 106 1.43 -10.43 -2.83
C ILE A 106 0.57 -11.53 -2.22
N TYR A 107 -0.58 -11.17 -1.66
CA TYR A 107 -1.39 -12.05 -0.82
C TYR A 107 -2.61 -12.65 -1.52
N SER A 108 -3.11 -12.04 -2.60
CA SER A 108 -4.30 -12.56 -3.28
C SER A 108 -3.99 -13.80 -4.12
N GLU A 109 -4.99 -14.65 -4.34
CA GLU A 109 -4.88 -15.78 -5.25
C GLU A 109 -4.75 -15.33 -6.72
N ALA A 110 -5.31 -14.17 -7.08
CA ALA A 110 -5.20 -13.63 -8.43
C ALA A 110 -3.80 -13.07 -8.72
N GLY A 111 -3.13 -12.50 -7.71
CA GLY A 111 -1.98 -11.62 -7.92
C GLY A 111 -2.40 -10.31 -8.62
N ASP A 112 -1.42 -9.60 -9.20
CA ASP A 112 -1.61 -8.30 -9.86
C ASP A 112 -2.26 -7.22 -8.95
N TYR A 113 -2.43 -6.01 -9.45
CA TYR A 113 -3.14 -4.94 -8.75
C TYR A 113 -4.64 -5.25 -8.59
N PRO A 114 -5.30 -4.66 -7.57
CA PRO A 114 -6.74 -4.82 -7.41
C PRO A 114 -7.51 -4.40 -8.68
N PRO A 115 -8.52 -5.16 -9.12
CA PRO A 115 -9.28 -4.84 -10.32
C PRO A 115 -9.89 -3.44 -10.31
N ILE A 116 -10.41 -2.99 -9.16
CA ILE A 116 -11.01 -1.64 -9.02
C ILE A 116 -9.98 -0.52 -9.20
N VAL A 117 -8.75 -0.71 -8.70
CA VAL A 117 -7.65 0.26 -8.87
C VAL A 117 -7.29 0.34 -10.35
N ARG A 118 -7.10 -0.81 -11.00
CA ARG A 118 -6.83 -0.89 -12.44
C ARG A 118 -7.89 -0.19 -13.27
N GLN A 119 -9.16 -0.53 -13.03
CA GLN A 119 -10.29 0.03 -13.78
C GLN A 119 -10.32 1.55 -13.70
N ILE A 120 -10.23 2.11 -12.49
CA ILE A 120 -10.34 3.56 -12.28
C ILE A 120 -9.14 4.29 -12.87
N VAL A 121 -7.92 3.80 -12.66
CA VAL A 121 -6.72 4.48 -13.17
C VAL A 121 -6.65 4.44 -14.69
N ASP A 122 -7.04 3.32 -15.32
CA ASP A 122 -7.11 3.22 -16.78
C ASP A 122 -8.15 4.20 -17.35
N GLN A 123 -9.34 4.28 -16.73
CA GLN A 123 -10.39 5.23 -17.13
C GLN A 123 -9.96 6.69 -16.97
N ASN A 124 -9.34 7.04 -15.85
CA ASN A 124 -8.89 8.41 -15.60
C ASN A 124 -7.72 8.77 -16.52
N SER A 125 -6.77 7.87 -16.74
CA SER A 125 -5.69 8.07 -17.71
C SER A 125 -6.21 8.37 -19.12
N ALA A 126 -7.28 7.69 -19.55
CA ALA A 126 -7.92 7.96 -20.83
C ALA A 126 -8.60 9.34 -20.87
N LYS A 127 -9.33 9.72 -19.80
CA LYS A 127 -9.95 11.06 -19.68
C LYS A 127 -8.92 12.19 -19.68
N GLU A 128 -7.72 11.90 -19.18
CA GLU A 128 -6.59 12.83 -19.17
C GLU A 128 -5.84 12.89 -20.52
N GLY A 129 -6.28 12.14 -21.54
CA GLY A 129 -5.67 12.13 -22.88
C GLY A 129 -4.32 11.39 -22.94
N ARG A 130 -4.00 10.53 -21.96
CA ARG A 130 -2.74 9.79 -21.95
C ARG A 130 -2.77 8.62 -22.93
N ALA A 131 -1.69 8.45 -23.67
CA ALA A 131 -1.52 7.30 -24.57
C ALA A 131 -1.37 5.95 -23.83
N ARG A 132 -1.05 5.98 -22.53
CA ARG A 132 -0.88 4.81 -21.66
C ARG A 132 -1.44 5.09 -20.27
N SER A 133 -1.89 4.03 -19.60
CA SER A 133 -2.32 4.12 -18.21
C SER A 133 -1.18 4.60 -17.30
N ARG A 134 -1.51 5.43 -16.30
CA ARG A 134 -0.58 5.83 -15.25
C ARG A 134 -0.14 4.65 -14.38
N LEU A 135 -0.94 3.59 -14.29
CA LEU A 135 -0.62 2.37 -13.54
C LEU A 135 0.09 1.36 -14.48
N PRO A 136 1.37 1.03 -14.27
CA PRO A 136 2.06 0.04 -15.09
C PRO A 136 1.44 -1.35 -14.97
N ARG A 137 1.66 -2.22 -15.97
CA ARG A 137 1.22 -3.62 -15.92
C ARG A 137 2.38 -4.52 -15.52
N PHE A 138 2.13 -5.48 -14.64
CA PHE A 138 3.08 -6.56 -14.40
C PHE A 138 3.08 -7.53 -15.58
N THR A 139 4.24 -8.12 -15.88
CA THR A 139 4.29 -9.31 -16.74
C THR A 139 3.81 -10.54 -15.98
N GLU A 140 3.54 -11.64 -16.67
CA GLU A 140 3.17 -12.92 -16.04
C GLU A 140 4.26 -13.40 -15.07
N GLU A 141 5.54 -13.22 -15.42
CA GLU A 141 6.67 -13.56 -14.57
C GLU A 141 6.71 -12.69 -13.30
N GLU A 142 6.37 -11.41 -13.41
CA GLU A 142 6.34 -10.49 -12.27
C GLU A 142 5.16 -10.82 -11.34
N ILE A 143 3.97 -11.11 -11.88
CA ILE A 143 2.81 -11.59 -11.10
C ILE A 143 3.18 -12.86 -10.35
N LYS A 144 3.80 -13.83 -11.04
CA LYS A 144 4.25 -15.09 -10.42
C LYS A 144 5.32 -14.85 -9.35
N ALA A 145 6.22 -13.90 -9.56
CA ALA A 145 7.27 -13.57 -8.59
C ALA A 145 6.70 -12.93 -7.32
N LEU A 146 5.68 -12.07 -7.45
CA LEU A 146 4.99 -11.39 -6.34
C LEU A 146 4.05 -12.30 -5.56
N LYS A 147 3.26 -13.11 -6.25
CA LYS A 147 2.25 -13.94 -5.60
C LYS A 147 2.89 -14.91 -4.60
N GLY A 148 2.48 -14.82 -3.33
CA GLY A 148 3.01 -15.64 -2.26
C GLY A 148 4.43 -15.26 -1.81
N SER A 149 4.92 -14.05 -2.11
CA SER A 149 6.24 -13.59 -1.67
C SER A 149 6.27 -13.11 -0.21
N PHE A 150 5.67 -13.88 0.71
CA PHE A 150 5.59 -13.55 2.12
C PHE A 150 5.66 -14.81 3.00
N ASP A 151 6.19 -14.68 4.21
CA ASP A 151 6.15 -15.75 5.23
C ASP A 151 5.20 -15.42 6.41
N PHE A 152 4.78 -14.17 6.52
CA PHE A 152 3.83 -13.67 7.52
C PHE A 152 3.21 -12.35 7.03
N PHE A 153 2.07 -11.96 7.59
CA PHE A 153 1.48 -10.64 7.33
C PHE A 153 2.05 -9.63 8.33
N ALA A 154 2.58 -8.51 7.85
CA ALA A 154 3.12 -7.43 8.68
C ALA A 154 2.40 -6.12 8.39
N LEU A 155 1.84 -5.52 9.44
CA LEU A 155 0.98 -4.34 9.35
C LEU A 155 1.40 -3.28 10.36
N ASN A 156 1.66 -2.08 9.87
CA ASN A 156 1.67 -0.88 10.68
C ASN A 156 0.26 -0.27 10.67
N HIS A 157 -0.33 -0.13 11.86
CA HIS A 157 -1.65 0.45 12.03
C HIS A 157 -1.62 1.46 13.17
N TYR A 158 -2.21 2.62 12.92
CA TYR A 158 -2.16 3.75 13.85
C TYR A 158 -3.54 4.33 14.15
N THR A 159 -4.34 4.58 13.12
CA THR A 159 -5.62 5.28 13.26
C THR A 159 -6.66 4.75 12.27
N SER A 160 -7.87 5.25 12.42
CA SER A 160 -8.98 5.01 11.52
C SER A 160 -9.42 6.34 10.91
N ILE A 161 -10.07 6.28 9.76
CA ILE A 161 -10.54 7.45 9.02
C ILE A 161 -11.96 7.19 8.53
N LEU A 162 -12.83 8.20 8.63
CA LEU A 162 -14.15 8.22 8.02
C LEU A 162 -14.03 8.69 6.56
N ILE A 163 -14.67 7.96 5.66
CA ILE A 163 -14.62 8.18 4.21
C ILE A 163 -16.02 8.50 3.69
N ALA A 164 -16.16 9.67 3.10
CA ALA A 164 -17.35 10.04 2.33
C ALA A 164 -17.02 9.99 0.83
N ASN A 165 -17.98 9.57 0.02
CA ASN A 165 -17.81 9.59 -1.43
C ASN A 165 -17.70 11.04 -1.95
N ASN A 166 -16.78 11.28 -2.88
CA ASN A 166 -16.63 12.59 -3.50
C ASN A 166 -16.83 12.51 -5.01
N ASN A 167 -18.03 12.88 -5.46
CA ASN A 167 -18.41 12.91 -6.87
C ASN A 167 -18.03 14.21 -7.60
N GLN A 168 -17.35 15.16 -6.93
CA GLN A 168 -17.02 16.42 -7.58
C GLN A 168 -15.90 16.23 -8.61
N SER A 169 -16.12 16.74 -9.81
CA SER A 169 -15.07 16.86 -10.82
C SER A 169 -14.00 17.82 -10.30
N SER A 170 -12.84 17.28 -9.99
CA SER A 170 -11.71 18.08 -9.55
C SER A 170 -10.88 18.52 -10.77
N ASN A 171 -10.60 19.82 -10.87
CA ASN A 171 -9.59 20.34 -11.80
C ASN A 171 -8.15 20.12 -11.26
N ALA A 172 -8.00 19.36 -10.17
CA ALA A 172 -6.70 19.07 -9.59
C ALA A 172 -5.84 18.20 -10.52
N PRO A 173 -4.51 18.30 -10.42
CA PRO A 173 -3.60 17.48 -11.21
C PRO A 173 -3.85 15.97 -11.01
N PRO A 174 -3.72 15.13 -12.05
CA PRO A 174 -3.81 13.68 -11.93
C PRO A 174 -2.93 13.12 -10.80
N SER A 175 -3.52 12.36 -9.88
CA SER A 175 -2.82 11.78 -8.73
C SER A 175 -3.59 10.60 -8.16
N ILE A 176 -2.93 9.75 -7.38
CA ILE A 176 -3.60 8.66 -6.65
C ILE A 176 -4.68 9.21 -5.70
N ILE A 177 -4.48 10.39 -5.10
CA ILE A 177 -5.46 11.01 -4.19
C ILE A 177 -6.75 11.30 -4.95
N ASN A 178 -6.64 11.87 -6.15
CA ASN A 178 -7.79 12.22 -6.96
C ASN A 178 -8.49 10.97 -7.52
N ASP A 179 -7.73 9.91 -7.83
CA ASP A 179 -8.30 8.63 -8.28
C ASP A 179 -9.16 7.95 -7.20
N ARG A 180 -8.91 8.23 -5.92
CA ARG A 180 -9.72 7.69 -4.81
C ARG A 180 -11.11 8.34 -4.71
N ALA A 181 -11.32 9.53 -5.28
CA ALA A 181 -12.62 10.22 -5.30
C ALA A 181 -13.34 10.18 -3.92
N ALA A 182 -12.64 10.62 -2.87
CA ALA A 182 -13.10 10.48 -1.49
C ALA A 182 -12.72 11.70 -0.63
N THR A 183 -13.55 11.98 0.37
CA THR A 183 -13.28 12.97 1.42
C THR A 183 -12.95 12.25 2.71
N TYR A 184 -11.88 12.69 3.37
CA TYR A 184 -11.35 12.08 4.60
C TYR A 184 -11.73 12.95 5.80
N SER A 185 -12.27 12.33 6.84
CA SER A 185 -12.55 12.99 8.12
C SER A 185 -12.27 12.04 9.29
N GLN A 186 -12.19 12.57 10.51
CA GLN A 186 -12.13 11.76 11.72
C GLN A 186 -13.29 12.15 12.62
N ASP A 187 -13.85 11.18 13.35
CA ASP A 187 -14.88 11.47 14.33
C ASP A 187 -14.30 12.42 15.41
N PRO A 188 -14.95 13.56 15.69
CA PRO A 188 -14.52 14.45 16.78
C PRO A 188 -14.58 13.77 18.16
N ASN A 189 -15.42 12.75 18.34
CA ASN A 189 -15.58 12.01 19.59
C ASN A 189 -14.51 10.94 19.83
N TRP A 190 -13.69 10.61 18.82
CA TRP A 190 -12.60 9.65 19.01
C TRP A 190 -11.50 10.21 19.92
N PRO A 191 -11.02 9.43 20.92
CA PRO A 191 -9.89 9.81 21.76
C PRO A 191 -8.68 10.18 20.92
N SER A 192 -8.16 11.38 21.14
CA SER A 192 -7.00 11.92 20.42
C SER A 192 -5.73 11.72 21.23
N SER A 193 -4.61 11.48 20.55
CA SER A 193 -3.28 11.53 21.16
C SER A 193 -2.72 12.96 21.17
N ASN A 194 -1.47 13.13 21.62
CA ASN A 194 -0.75 14.42 21.48
C ASN A 194 -0.44 14.77 20.01
N SER A 195 -0.51 13.82 19.09
CA SER A 195 -0.43 14.04 17.65
C SER A 195 -1.85 14.21 17.08
N PRO A 196 -2.21 15.38 16.51
CA PRO A 196 -3.60 15.68 16.11
C PRO A 196 -4.22 14.71 15.10
N TRP A 197 -3.40 14.09 14.25
CA TRP A 197 -3.83 13.12 13.23
C TRP A 197 -4.10 11.72 13.80
N LEU A 198 -3.57 11.41 14.99
CA LEU A 198 -3.64 10.10 15.60
C LEU A 198 -4.80 10.03 16.59
N LYS A 199 -5.90 9.40 16.15
CA LYS A 199 -7.07 9.11 16.96
C LYS A 199 -7.35 7.61 17.05
N ARG A 200 -7.88 7.17 18.18
CA ARG A 200 -8.33 5.79 18.37
C ARG A 200 -9.82 5.68 18.06
N SER A 201 -10.21 4.96 17.00
CA SER A 201 -11.62 4.65 16.78
C SER A 201 -12.19 3.84 17.93
N ILE A 202 -13.37 4.22 18.38
CA ILE A 202 -14.16 3.44 19.32
C ILE A 202 -15.14 2.64 18.45
N GLY A 203 -14.98 1.31 18.44
CA GLY A 203 -15.84 0.40 17.68
C GLY A 203 -17.20 0.21 18.32
#